data_AF-A0A7C6QSC4-F1
#
_entry.id   AF-A0A7C6QSC4-F1
#
_cell.length_a   1.000
_cell.length_b   1.000
_cell.length_c   1.000
_cell.angle_alpha   90.00
_cell.angle_beta   90.00
_cell.angle_gamma   90.00
#
_symmetry.space_group_name_H-M   'P 1'
#
loop_
_entity.id
_entity.type
_entity.pdbx_description
1 polymer ?
#
loop_
_entity_poly.entity_id
_entity_poly.type
_entity_poly.pdbx_seq_one_letter_code
_entity_poly.pdbx_strand_id
1 'polypeptide(L)'
;MELVPIGVVHSPYRDKSEAPFQGRFSEETAELEIYPEYAEGLKDIDKAEYLIVLYWCHQAQRDTLKTRTPFGPELRGVFACRSPARPNPIAFCAVKLLKREGNRLLVQGIDAVDGSPLLDIKPYSSEIDSIENVRISWFRGDVQKRGEKHV
;
A
#
# COMPACT_ATOMS: atom_id res chain seq x y z
N MET A 1 10.71 -7.78 -18.50
CA MET A 1 10.78 -8.10 -17.07
C MET A 1 9.54 -8.88 -16.72
N GLU A 2 9.70 -10.03 -16.09
CA GLU A 2 8.61 -10.86 -15.60
C GLU A 2 8.68 -10.84 -14.07
N LEU A 3 7.53 -10.64 -13.43
CA LEU A 3 7.42 -10.67 -11.97
C LEU A 3 6.88 -12.03 -11.57
N VAL A 4 7.46 -12.61 -10.52
CA VAL A 4 7.03 -13.88 -9.96
C VAL A 4 6.22 -13.59 -8.70
N PRO A 5 4.91 -13.92 -8.65
CA PRO A 5 4.14 -13.83 -7.41
C PRO A 5 4.70 -14.78 -6.36
N ILE A 6 4.91 -14.28 -5.14
CA ILE A 6 5.38 -15.08 -4.01
C ILE A 6 4.24 -15.59 -3.14
N GLY A 7 3.01 -15.20 -3.46
CA GLY A 7 1.83 -15.52 -2.67
C GLY A 7 0.58 -14.77 -3.14
N VAL A 8 -0.43 -14.76 -2.28
CA VAL A 8 -1.72 -14.11 -2.50
C VAL A 8 -2.16 -13.36 -1.24
N VAL A 9 -2.85 -12.25 -1.42
CA VAL A 9 -3.48 -11.49 -0.34
C VAL A 9 -4.95 -11.93 -0.22
N HIS A 10 -5.34 -12.37 0.98
CA HIS A 10 -6.74 -12.62 1.35
C HIS A 10 -7.25 -11.47 2.19
N SER A 11 -8.21 -10.70 1.67
CA SER A 11 -8.72 -9.49 2.34
C SER A 11 -10.24 -9.46 2.34
N PRO A 12 -10.88 -8.62 3.19
CA PRO A 12 -12.34 -8.49 3.17
C PRO A 12 -12.85 -7.68 1.96
N TYR A 13 -11.97 -7.13 1.11
CA TYR A 13 -12.35 -6.23 0.03
C TYR A 13 -12.49 -6.99 -1.30
N ARG A 14 -13.73 -7.17 -1.78
CA ARG A 14 -14.01 -7.93 -3.00
C ARG A 14 -13.64 -7.18 -4.27
N ASP A 15 -13.74 -5.86 -4.23
CA ASP A 15 -13.36 -4.98 -5.32
C ASP A 15 -12.85 -3.62 -4.80
N LYS A 16 -12.41 -2.78 -5.75
CA LYS A 16 -11.80 -1.48 -5.45
C LYS A 16 -12.73 -0.50 -4.72
N SER A 17 -14.04 -0.68 -4.79
CA SER A 17 -15.02 0.19 -4.12
C SER A 17 -15.16 -0.13 -2.63
N GLU A 18 -14.83 -1.37 -2.23
CA GLU A 18 -14.82 -1.81 -0.83
C GLU A 18 -13.48 -1.53 -0.15
N ALA A 19 -12.38 -1.53 -0.90
CA ALA A 19 -11.05 -1.27 -0.38
C ALA A 19 -10.90 0.20 0.11
N PRO A 20 -10.23 0.44 1.26
CA PRO A 20 -9.97 1.78 1.75
C PRO A 20 -9.02 2.53 0.80
N PHE A 21 -9.14 3.86 0.74
CA PHE A 21 -8.24 4.68 -0.10
C PHE A 21 -6.75 4.55 0.27
N GLN A 22 -6.45 4.27 1.54
CA GLN A 22 -5.14 3.90 2.05
C GLN A 22 -5.33 2.93 3.21
N GLY A 23 -4.68 1.77 3.15
CA GLY A 23 -4.81 0.71 4.14
C GLY A 23 -4.46 1.17 5.56
N ARG A 24 -3.50 2.09 5.71
CA ARG A 24 -3.08 2.67 7.00
C ARG A 24 -4.23 3.26 7.84
N PHE A 25 -5.35 3.63 7.23
CA PHE A 25 -6.51 4.17 7.94
C PHE A 25 -7.62 3.14 8.22
N SER A 26 -7.37 1.87 7.90
CA SER A 26 -8.29 0.76 8.14
C SER A 26 -7.81 -0.08 9.31
N GLU A 27 -8.77 -0.50 10.14
CA GLU A 27 -8.54 -1.44 11.23
C GLU A 27 -8.81 -2.89 10.81
N GLU A 28 -9.28 -3.12 9.59
CA GLU A 28 -9.56 -4.45 9.07
C GLU A 28 -8.27 -5.28 8.95
N THR A 29 -8.41 -6.58 9.20
CA THR A 29 -7.31 -7.54 9.08
C THR A 29 -7.35 -8.26 7.74
N ALA A 30 -6.18 -8.62 7.24
CA ALA A 30 -6.02 -9.43 6.04
C ALA A 30 -4.93 -10.48 6.26
N GLU A 31 -4.90 -11.50 5.43
CA GLU A 31 -3.88 -12.53 5.47
C GLU A 31 -3.00 -12.48 4.22
N LEU A 32 -1.69 -12.53 4.42
CA LEU A 32 -0.72 -12.74 3.36
C LEU A 32 -0.37 -14.22 3.35
N GLU A 33 -0.83 -14.97 2.35
CA GLU A 33 -0.45 -16.36 2.14
C GLU A 33 0.76 -16.41 1.21
N ILE A 34 1.91 -16.82 1.73
CA ILE A 34 3.14 -17.03 0.96
C ILE A 34 3.12 -18.45 0.39
N TYR A 35 3.43 -18.62 -0.89
CA TYR A 35 3.45 -19.96 -1.48
C TYR A 35 4.52 -20.86 -0.84
N PRO A 36 4.28 -22.18 -0.72
CA PRO A 36 5.17 -23.09 0.02
C PRO A 36 6.64 -23.03 -0.39
N GLU A 37 6.93 -22.86 -1.68
CA GLU A 37 8.29 -22.78 -2.23
C GLU A 37 9.06 -21.52 -1.78
N TYR A 38 8.37 -20.47 -1.31
CA TYR A 38 8.96 -19.24 -0.80
C TYR A 38 8.90 -19.12 0.72
N ALA A 39 8.25 -20.08 1.41
CA ALA A 39 8.00 -20.00 2.85
C ALA A 39 9.28 -19.97 3.70
N GLU A 40 10.39 -20.55 3.23
CA GLU A 40 11.70 -20.47 3.90
C GLU A 40 12.17 -19.02 4.05
N GLY A 41 11.81 -18.14 3.10
CA GLY A 41 12.13 -16.71 3.14
C GLY A 41 11.48 -15.95 4.30
N LEU A 42 10.52 -16.55 5.00
CA LEU A 42 9.88 -15.97 6.19
C LEU A 42 10.68 -16.16 7.48
N LYS A 43 11.84 -16.83 7.44
CA LYS A 43 12.70 -16.96 8.62
C LYS A 43 12.94 -15.57 9.26
N ASP A 44 12.70 -15.47 10.57
CA ASP A 44 12.86 -14.25 11.39
C ASP A 44 11.87 -13.09 11.10
N ILE A 45 10.85 -13.27 10.25
CA ILE A 45 9.88 -12.21 9.89
C ILE A 45 9.11 -11.64 11.09
N ASP A 46 8.87 -12.48 12.10
CA ASP A 46 8.17 -12.18 13.35
C ASP A 46 8.97 -11.30 14.32
N LYS A 47 10.25 -11.03 14.00
CA LYS A 47 11.05 -10.03 14.72
C LYS A 47 10.71 -8.59 14.32
N ALA A 48 9.94 -8.39 13.24
CA ALA A 48 9.47 -7.08 12.82
C ALA A 48 8.01 -6.85 13.23
N GLU A 49 7.71 -5.70 13.82
CA GLU A 49 6.32 -5.32 14.13
C GLU A 49 5.58 -4.80 12.87
N TYR A 50 6.31 -4.16 11.96
CA TYR A 50 5.78 -3.62 10.71
C TYR A 50 6.52 -4.19 9.51
N LEU A 51 5.77 -4.38 8.42
CA LEU A 51 6.26 -4.89 7.16
C LEU A 51 5.91 -3.91 6.04
N ILE A 52 6.82 -3.75 5.09
CA ILE A 52 6.52 -3.27 3.75
C ILE A 52 5.97 -4.44 2.96
N VAL A 53 4.80 -4.26 2.36
CA VAL A 53 4.16 -5.22 1.47
C VAL A 53 4.04 -4.61 0.09
N LEU A 54 4.60 -5.30 -0.92
CA LEU A 54 4.39 -4.99 -2.32
C LEU A 54 3.45 -6.02 -2.93
N TYR A 55 2.37 -5.55 -3.54
CA TYR A 55 1.40 -6.40 -4.22
C TYR A 55 1.01 -5.83 -5.57
N TRP A 56 0.47 -6.68 -6.44
CA TRP A 56 0.02 -6.29 -7.77
C TRP A 56 -1.47 -5.95 -7.74
N CYS A 57 -1.84 -4.71 -8.08
CA CYS A 57 -3.25 -4.36 -8.27
C CYS A 57 -3.76 -4.95 -9.59
N HIS A 58 -4.08 -6.24 -9.57
CA HIS A 58 -4.45 -7.05 -10.73
C HIS A 58 -5.66 -6.52 -11.52
N GLN A 59 -6.54 -5.75 -10.87
CA GLN A 59 -7.69 -5.11 -11.52
C GLN A 59 -7.39 -3.71 -12.11
N ALA A 60 -6.18 -3.17 -11.97
CA ALA A 60 -5.86 -1.80 -12.36
C ALA A 60 -5.68 -1.60 -13.87
N GLN A 61 -6.06 -0.41 -14.36
CA GLN A 61 -5.76 0.02 -15.73
C GLN A 61 -4.29 0.43 -15.85
N ARG A 62 -3.60 -0.09 -16.88
CA ARG A 62 -2.14 0.06 -17.02
C ARG A 62 -1.71 1.14 -18.00
N ASP A 63 -2.62 1.60 -18.85
CA ASP A 63 -2.43 2.68 -19.83
C ASP A 63 -2.73 4.07 -19.27
N THR A 64 -3.22 4.16 -18.02
CA THR A 64 -3.51 5.42 -17.35
C THR A 64 -2.24 6.18 -17.00
N LEU A 65 -2.13 7.43 -17.48
CA LEU A 65 -1.02 8.33 -17.16
C LEU A 65 -1.44 9.53 -16.29
N LYS A 66 -2.75 9.83 -16.22
CA LYS A 66 -3.31 10.91 -15.39
C LYS A 66 -4.61 10.44 -14.74
N THR A 67 -4.87 10.87 -13.52
CA THR A 67 -6.05 10.48 -12.74
C THR A 67 -6.49 11.61 -11.80
N ARG A 68 -7.77 11.61 -11.41
CA ARG A 68 -8.22 12.38 -10.24
C ARG A 68 -7.85 11.61 -8.97
N THR A 69 -7.60 12.35 -7.89
CA THR A 69 -7.29 11.75 -6.58
C THR A 69 -8.46 12.02 -5.63
N PRO A 70 -8.58 11.28 -4.50
CA PRO A 70 -9.59 11.58 -3.48
C PRO A 70 -9.49 12.99 -2.86
N PHE A 71 -8.40 13.74 -3.13
CA PHE A 71 -8.10 15.03 -2.51
C PHE A 71 -8.52 16.25 -3.35
N GLY A 72 -9.17 16.05 -4.50
CA GLY A 72 -9.70 17.16 -5.29
C GLY A 72 -9.92 16.82 -6.77
N PRO A 73 -10.53 17.75 -7.52
CA PRO A 73 -10.90 17.51 -8.90
C PRO A 73 -9.69 17.51 -9.85
N GLU A 74 -8.59 18.18 -9.52
CA GLU A 74 -7.45 18.33 -10.43
C GLU A 74 -6.86 16.98 -10.89
N LEU A 75 -6.60 16.87 -12.20
CA LEU A 75 -5.87 15.72 -12.74
C LEU A 75 -4.41 15.77 -12.30
N ARG A 76 -3.91 14.65 -11.79
CA ARG A 76 -2.50 14.47 -11.41
C ARG A 76 -1.90 13.37 -12.28
N GLY A 77 -0.64 13.53 -12.66
CA GLY A 77 0.12 12.41 -13.25
C GLY A 77 0.18 11.25 -12.26
N VAL A 78 0.06 10.01 -12.75
CA VAL A 78 0.00 8.82 -11.87
C VAL A 78 1.28 8.62 -11.05
N PHE A 79 2.42 9.13 -11.52
CA PHE A 79 3.69 9.15 -10.78
C PHE A 79 3.79 10.25 -9.73
N ALA A 80 2.91 11.26 -9.83
CA ALA A 80 2.80 12.30 -8.81
C ALA A 80 1.82 11.91 -7.70
N CYS A 81 1.17 10.74 -7.74
CA CYS A 81 0.21 10.29 -6.74
C CYS A 81 0.28 8.78 -6.48
N ARG A 82 -0.63 8.26 -5.64
CA ARG A 82 -0.71 6.84 -5.24
C ARG A 82 -1.83 6.06 -5.94
N SER A 83 -2.30 6.52 -7.11
CA SER A 83 -3.35 5.80 -7.84
C SER A 83 -2.91 4.38 -8.22
N PRO A 84 -3.76 3.36 -8.05
CA PRO A 84 -3.45 2.00 -8.49
C PRO A 84 -3.36 1.88 -10.02
N ALA A 85 -4.03 2.77 -10.77
CA ALA A 85 -3.95 2.81 -12.23
C ALA A 85 -2.63 3.46 -12.68
N ARG A 86 -1.69 2.65 -13.19
CA ARG A 86 -0.34 3.05 -13.62
C ARG A 86 0.30 1.94 -14.47
N PRO A 87 1.38 2.20 -15.24
CA PRO A 87 2.02 1.21 -16.12
C PRO A 87 2.40 -0.12 -15.45
N ASN A 88 2.96 -0.04 -14.24
CA ASN A 88 3.23 -1.18 -13.38
C ASN A 88 2.47 -0.97 -12.07
N PRO A 89 1.27 -1.55 -11.91
CA PRO A 89 0.39 -1.38 -10.75
C PRO A 89 0.92 -2.10 -9.50
N ILE A 90 2.17 -1.81 -9.13
CA ILE A 90 2.80 -2.24 -7.90
C ILE A 90 2.33 -1.27 -6.81
N ALA A 91 1.58 -1.79 -5.86
CA ALA A 91 1.17 -1.07 -4.68
C ALA A 91 2.12 -1.33 -3.51
N PHE A 92 2.07 -0.43 -2.54
CA PHE A 92 2.90 -0.43 -1.35
C PHE A 92 2.02 -0.15 -0.14
N CYS A 93 2.12 -1.00 0.87
CA CYS A 93 1.57 -0.76 2.20
C CYS A 93 2.67 -0.94 3.26
N ALA A 94 2.65 -0.10 4.29
CA ALA A 94 3.33 -0.38 5.55
C ALA A 94 2.28 -0.96 6.50
N VAL A 95 2.32 -2.26 6.73
CA VAL A 95 1.31 -3.01 7.49
C VAL A 95 1.86 -3.42 8.86
N LYS A 96 0.99 -3.54 9.85
CA LYS A 96 1.35 -4.14 11.14
C LYS A 96 1.25 -5.65 11.04
N LEU A 97 2.30 -6.37 11.44
CA LEU A 97 2.26 -7.82 11.59
C LEU A 97 1.58 -8.16 12.92
N LEU A 98 0.44 -8.85 12.87
CA LEU A 98 -0.31 -9.25 14.06
C LEU A 98 0.06 -10.67 14.50
N LYS A 99 0.22 -11.59 13.53
CA LYS A 99 0.51 -12.99 13.80
C LYS A 99 1.15 -13.66 12.59
N ARG A 100 1.99 -14.66 12.83
CA ARG A 100 2.44 -15.63 11.84
C ARG A 100 1.92 -17.02 12.16
N GLU A 101 1.42 -17.73 11.16
CA GLU A 101 1.02 -19.13 11.22
C GLU A 101 1.60 -19.88 10.01
N GLY A 102 2.75 -20.54 10.19
CA GLY A 102 3.44 -21.20 9.09
C GLY A 102 3.85 -20.22 8.00
N ASN A 103 3.24 -20.36 6.82
CA ASN A 103 3.41 -19.52 5.63
C ASN A 103 2.34 -18.40 5.50
N ARG A 104 1.49 -18.21 6.51
CA ARG A 104 0.45 -17.18 6.54
C ARG A 104 0.81 -16.08 7.54
N LEU A 105 0.63 -14.83 7.14
CA LEU A 105 0.84 -13.65 7.98
C LEU A 105 -0.47 -12.88 8.13
N LEU A 106 -1.00 -12.79 9.35
CA LEU A 106 -2.13 -11.93 9.66
C LEU A 106 -1.61 -10.49 9.85
N VAL A 107 -2.15 -9.56 9.08
CA VAL A 107 -1.70 -8.16 9.06
C VAL A 107 -2.86 -7.18 9.15
N GLN A 108 -2.56 -5.96 9.58
CA GLN A 108 -3.49 -4.83 9.58
C GLN A 108 -2.89 -3.68 8.77
N GLY A 109 -3.73 -2.94 8.05
CA GLY A 109 -3.33 -1.73 7.33
C GLY A 109 -3.04 -1.93 5.84
N ILE A 110 -3.55 -2.99 5.23
CA ILE A 110 -3.47 -3.24 3.79
C ILE A 110 -4.73 -2.74 3.08
N ASP A 111 -4.62 -2.36 1.81
CA ASP A 111 -5.72 -1.91 0.94
C ASP A 111 -5.87 -2.74 -0.34
N ALA A 112 -5.35 -3.96 -0.33
CA ALA A 112 -5.38 -4.85 -1.47
C ALA A 112 -6.75 -5.52 -1.63
N VAL A 113 -7.28 -5.53 -2.86
CA VAL A 113 -8.45 -6.35 -3.20
C VAL A 113 -8.10 -7.83 -3.01
N ASP A 114 -9.07 -8.61 -2.52
CA ASP A 114 -8.96 -10.05 -2.32
C ASP A 114 -8.43 -10.77 -3.57
N GLY A 115 -7.56 -11.75 -3.38
CA GLY A 115 -6.90 -12.46 -4.46
C GLY A 115 -5.76 -11.68 -5.14
N SER A 116 -5.37 -10.50 -4.63
CA SER A 116 -4.25 -9.76 -5.21
C SER A 116 -2.93 -10.52 -5.12
N PRO A 117 -2.16 -10.65 -6.22
CA PRO A 117 -0.85 -11.29 -6.18
C PRO A 117 0.12 -10.54 -5.27
N LEU A 118 0.73 -11.26 -4.34
CA LEU A 118 1.79 -10.76 -3.48
C LEU A 118 3.13 -10.83 -4.22
N LEU A 119 3.90 -9.74 -4.21
CA LEU A 119 5.16 -9.64 -4.95
C LEU A 119 6.38 -9.68 -4.03
N ASP A 120 6.32 -9.01 -2.89
CA ASP A 120 7.48 -8.84 -2.01
C ASP A 120 7.04 -8.45 -0.58
N ILE A 121 7.86 -8.81 0.40
CA ILE A 121 7.70 -8.42 1.80
C ILE A 121 9.08 -8.02 2.34
N LYS A 122 9.14 -6.91 3.08
CA LYS A 122 10.36 -6.45 3.78
C LYS A 122 10.04 -5.99 5.19
N PRO A 123 10.94 -6.13 6.17
CA PRO A 123 10.77 -5.46 7.45
C PRO A 123 10.77 -3.94 7.23
N TYR A 124 9.82 -3.24 7.84
CA TYR A 124 9.82 -1.79 7.87
C TYR A 124 10.79 -1.30 8.94
N SER A 125 11.64 -0.34 8.60
CA SER A 125 12.56 0.29 9.54
C SER A 125 12.38 1.80 9.51
N SER A 126 11.99 2.38 10.64
CA SER A 126 11.86 3.83 10.80
C SER A 126 13.16 4.59 10.50
N GLU A 127 14.33 3.95 10.64
CA GLU A 127 15.63 4.59 10.39
C GLU A 127 15.85 4.89 8.89
N ILE A 128 15.32 4.05 7.99
CA ILE A 128 15.59 4.14 6.55
C ILE A 128 14.34 4.41 5.71
N ASP A 129 13.15 4.02 6.20
CA ASP A 129 11.89 4.14 5.47
C ASP A 129 11.09 5.40 5.86
N SER A 130 11.48 6.08 6.94
CA SER A 130 10.81 7.30 7.42
C SER A 130 11.65 8.54 7.21
N ILE A 131 11.09 9.53 6.51
CA ILE A 131 11.61 10.90 6.46
C ILE A 131 10.53 11.81 7.04
N GLU A 132 10.87 12.51 8.12
CA GLU A 132 9.93 13.37 8.82
C GLU A 132 9.70 14.69 8.08
N ASN A 133 8.54 15.31 8.33
CA ASN A 133 8.20 16.67 7.87
C ASN A 133 8.24 16.88 6.34
N VAL A 134 8.10 15.81 5.55
CA VAL A 134 8.01 15.88 4.09
C VAL A 134 6.68 16.51 3.62
N ARG A 135 6.74 17.25 2.51
CA ARG A 135 5.57 17.94 1.94
C ARG A 135 5.35 17.55 0.49
N ILE A 136 4.08 17.46 0.11
CA ILE A 136 3.64 17.40 -1.28
C ILE A 136 2.79 18.65 -1.50
N SER A 137 3.27 19.62 -2.28
CA SER A 137 2.69 20.97 -2.37
C SER A 137 1.20 21.02 -2.75
N TRP A 138 0.72 20.03 -3.52
CA TRP A 138 -0.67 19.93 -3.93
C TRP A 138 -1.55 19.09 -3.00
N PHE A 139 -0.96 18.41 -2.00
CA PHE A 139 -1.62 17.47 -1.11
C PHE A 139 -1.84 18.12 0.26
N ARG A 140 -3.10 18.20 0.71
CA ARG A 140 -3.51 18.99 1.89
C ARG A 140 -2.97 20.42 1.79
N GLY A 141 -3.66 21.24 1.00
CA GLY A 141 -3.24 22.61 0.67
C GLY A 141 -2.75 23.39 1.89
N ASP A 142 -1.74 24.23 1.66
CA ASP A 142 -1.10 25.08 2.67
C ASP A 142 -2.11 25.54 3.74
N VAL A 143 -2.07 24.91 4.91
CA VAL A 143 -2.80 25.35 6.13
C VAL A 143 -2.26 26.71 6.63
N GLN A 144 -1.33 27.33 5.89
CA GLN A 144 -0.55 28.48 6.34
C GLN A 144 -0.71 29.73 5.46
N LYS A 145 -1.85 29.90 4.77
CA LYS A 145 -2.22 31.19 4.13
C LYS A 145 -3.73 31.48 4.18
N ARG A 146 -4.32 31.50 5.37
CA ARG A 146 -5.56 32.26 5.63
C ARG A 146 -5.44 32.89 7.02
N GLY A 147 -5.14 34.19 7.08
CA GLY A 147 -5.32 34.94 8.33
C GLY A 147 -4.35 36.06 8.68
N GLU A 148 -3.51 36.57 7.76
CA GLU A 148 -2.93 37.91 7.94
C GLU A 148 -3.28 38.77 6.74
N LYS A 149 -4.31 39.59 6.98
CA LYS A 149 -4.69 40.85 6.35
C LYS A 149 -6.15 41.02 6.71
N HIS A 150 -6.45 41.86 7.69
CA HIS A 150 -7.22 43.09 7.48
C HIS A 150 -6.67 44.11 8.47
N VAL A 151 -6.26 45.24 7.91
CA VAL A 151 -6.03 46.52 8.58
C VAL A 151 -7.35 47.00 9.19
#